data_AF-A0A8T6WGI4-F1
#
_entry.id   AF-A0A8T6WGI4-F1
#
_cell.length_a   1.000
_cell.length_b   1.000
_cell.length_c   1.000
_cell.angle_alpha   90.00
_cell.angle_beta   90.00
_cell.angle_gamma   90.00
#
_symmetry.space_group_name_H-M   'P 1'
#
loop_
_entity.id
_entity.type
_entity.pdbx_description
1 polymer ?
#
loop_
_entity_poly.entity_id
_entity_poly.type
_entity_poly.pdbx_seq_one_letter_code
_entity_poly.pdbx_strand_id
1 'polypeptide(L)'
;VPEENRLGQEGDGWKILVDGLNFERNLFAAGMLGPMREAIRYAVSHAKRRVQFGQRTIDYQANQFKIADMISRLHTARLLTYHAAHLMDGKLNPVLEATMAKLFASEAYRELMPQAIQVMGGDGWTRFYPVEGFARDTKGNEIGAGTSEVMRMVLFRWGLRAMAEDLKMPPRRVHEKLGVPISTTKPQVISQASEDSVLQILARNYKVNPGLYMSRDDMKEWISIEDEELDELLESLESKELAKLHRDKRGRIALARATYKGLRKAKPLKYYQWFPDWIDKEQVF
;
A
#
# COMPACT_ATOMS: atom_id res chain seq x y z
N VAL A 1 -4.47 -40.33 -16.00
CA VAL A 1 -5.67 -39.65 -16.56
C VAL A 1 -5.46 -39.54 -18.06
N PRO A 2 -6.47 -39.80 -18.93
CA PRO A 2 -6.33 -39.65 -20.38
C PRO A 2 -5.91 -38.24 -20.83
N GLU A 3 -5.19 -38.12 -21.96
CA GLU A 3 -4.70 -36.82 -22.47
C GLU A 3 -5.84 -35.89 -22.93
N GLU A 4 -6.94 -36.47 -23.43
CA GLU A 4 -8.17 -35.75 -23.80
C GLU A 4 -8.81 -34.98 -22.63
N ASN A 5 -8.47 -35.32 -21.39
CA ASN A 5 -8.93 -34.59 -20.20
C ASN A 5 -8.03 -33.39 -19.83
N ARG A 6 -6.95 -33.12 -20.59
CA ARG A 6 -6.07 -31.97 -20.35
C ARG A 6 -6.79 -30.68 -20.72
N LEU A 7 -6.80 -29.72 -19.78
CA LEU A 7 -7.25 -28.36 -20.04
C LEU A 7 -6.08 -27.54 -20.60
N GLY A 8 -6.24 -27.03 -21.82
CA GLY A 8 -5.20 -26.25 -22.51
C GLY A 8 -4.04 -27.09 -23.05
N GLN A 9 -2.95 -26.42 -23.42
CA GLN A 9 -1.73 -27.07 -23.90
C GLN A 9 -0.81 -27.46 -22.76
N GLU A 10 0.17 -28.32 -23.04
CA GLU A 10 1.24 -28.62 -22.08
C GLU A 10 1.99 -27.32 -21.71
N GLY A 11 2.09 -27.05 -20.41
CA GLY A 11 2.67 -25.80 -19.87
C GLY A 11 1.67 -24.69 -19.51
N ASP A 12 0.41 -24.78 -19.94
CA ASP A 12 -0.60 -23.73 -19.69
C ASP A 12 -1.16 -23.72 -18.25
N GLY A 13 -0.81 -24.70 -17.42
CA GLY A 13 -1.43 -24.91 -16.11
C GLY A 13 -1.38 -23.69 -15.19
N TRP A 14 -0.27 -22.95 -15.17
CA TRP A 14 -0.15 -21.73 -14.37
C TRP A 14 -1.09 -20.63 -14.87
N LYS A 15 -1.15 -20.41 -16.18
CA LYS A 15 -2.00 -19.40 -16.82
C LYS A 15 -3.48 -19.68 -16.53
N ILE A 16 -3.90 -20.93 -16.67
CA ILE A 16 -5.28 -21.37 -16.41
C ILE A 16 -5.62 -21.18 -14.93
N LEU A 17 -4.72 -21.55 -14.02
CA LEU A 17 -4.93 -21.39 -12.58
C LEU A 17 -5.08 -19.92 -12.16
N VAL A 18 -4.22 -19.02 -12.66
CA VAL A 18 -4.28 -17.61 -12.26
C VAL A 18 -5.47 -16.86 -12.85
N ASP A 19 -6.04 -17.34 -13.95
CA ASP A 19 -7.21 -16.73 -14.60
C ASP A 19 -8.46 -16.78 -13.68
N GLY A 20 -8.69 -17.91 -13.02
CA GLY A 20 -9.81 -18.09 -12.08
C GLY A 20 -9.57 -17.50 -10.68
N LEU A 21 -8.33 -17.15 -10.34
CA LEU A 21 -7.94 -16.87 -8.96
C LEU A 21 -8.57 -15.57 -8.41
N ASN A 22 -8.78 -14.56 -9.24
CA ASN A 22 -9.45 -13.32 -8.81
C ASN A 22 -10.92 -13.57 -8.49
N PHE A 23 -11.60 -14.37 -9.32
CA PHE A 23 -12.97 -14.78 -9.07
C PHE A 23 -13.06 -15.60 -7.77
N GLU A 24 -12.16 -16.57 -7.57
CA GLU A 24 -12.10 -17.38 -6.34
C GLU A 24 -11.89 -16.51 -5.09
N ARG A 25 -10.96 -15.55 -5.13
CA ARG A 25 -10.73 -14.59 -4.02
C ARG A 25 -12.00 -13.83 -3.66
N ASN A 26 -12.74 -13.36 -4.66
CA ASN A 26 -13.98 -12.63 -4.44
C ASN A 26 -15.09 -13.53 -3.89
N LEU A 27 -15.18 -14.79 -4.34
CA LEU A 27 -16.10 -15.78 -3.76
C LEU A 27 -15.80 -16.07 -2.29
N PHE A 28 -14.53 -16.22 -1.92
CA PHE A 28 -14.13 -16.35 -0.51
C PHE A 28 -14.54 -15.10 0.29
N ALA A 29 -14.28 -13.90 -0.24
CA ALA A 29 -14.70 -12.65 0.38
C ALA A 29 -16.23 -12.61 0.62
N ALA A 30 -17.02 -13.05 -0.37
CA ALA A 30 -18.47 -13.13 -0.28
C ALA A 30 -18.96 -14.17 0.75
N GLY A 31 -18.31 -15.34 0.79
CA GLY A 31 -18.66 -16.43 1.70
C GLY A 31 -18.61 -16.04 3.19
N MET A 32 -17.73 -15.11 3.56
CA MET A 32 -17.61 -14.63 4.94
C MET A 32 -18.67 -13.61 5.36
N LEU A 33 -19.31 -12.91 4.42
CA LEU A 33 -20.29 -11.87 4.73
C LEU A 33 -21.55 -12.42 5.41
N GLY A 34 -21.95 -13.64 5.05
CA GLY A 34 -23.08 -14.35 5.65
C GLY A 34 -22.85 -14.61 7.14
N PRO A 35 -21.83 -15.42 7.50
CA PRO A 35 -21.45 -15.68 8.89
C PRO A 35 -21.24 -14.42 9.73
N MET A 36 -20.59 -13.38 9.18
CA MET A 36 -20.44 -12.08 9.86
C MET A 36 -21.79 -11.45 10.22
N ARG A 37 -22.73 -11.41 9.27
CA ARG A 37 -24.08 -10.88 9.51
C ARG A 37 -24.84 -11.71 10.55
N GLU A 38 -24.75 -13.04 10.47
CA GLU A 38 -25.43 -13.91 11.42
C GLU A 38 -24.87 -13.79 12.83
N ALA A 39 -23.55 -13.70 12.99
CA ALA A 39 -22.92 -13.47 14.30
C ALA A 39 -23.40 -12.16 14.94
N ILE A 40 -23.48 -11.07 14.17
CA ILE A 40 -24.05 -9.80 14.66
C ILE A 40 -25.51 -9.98 15.05
N ARG A 41 -26.31 -10.68 14.24
CA ARG A 41 -27.73 -10.95 14.53
C ARG A 41 -27.88 -11.67 15.87
N TYR A 42 -27.13 -12.75 16.09
CA TYR A 42 -27.17 -13.49 17.35
C TYR A 42 -26.67 -12.66 18.53
N ALA A 43 -25.54 -11.95 18.39
CA ALA A 43 -24.98 -11.11 19.44
C ALA A 43 -25.94 -10.00 19.87
N VAL A 44 -26.52 -9.26 18.92
CA VAL A 44 -27.51 -8.20 19.22
C VAL A 44 -28.78 -8.78 19.83
N SER A 45 -29.26 -9.91 19.31
CA SER A 45 -30.44 -10.60 19.82
C SER A 45 -30.25 -11.06 21.27
N HIS A 46 -29.08 -11.64 21.58
CA HIS A 46 -28.70 -12.04 22.93
C HIS A 46 -28.59 -10.82 23.86
N ALA A 47 -27.84 -9.79 23.45
CA ALA A 47 -27.57 -8.62 24.29
C ALA A 47 -28.83 -7.80 24.62
N LYS A 48 -29.84 -7.79 23.73
CA LYS A 48 -31.15 -7.16 23.99
C LYS A 48 -31.99 -7.88 25.05
N ARG A 49 -31.75 -9.17 25.28
CA ARG A 49 -32.55 -10.01 26.19
C ARG A 49 -31.83 -10.38 27.47
N ARG A 50 -30.50 -10.34 27.47
CA ARG A 50 -29.68 -10.59 28.66
C ARG A 50 -29.74 -9.38 29.58
N VAL A 51 -30.22 -9.54 30.81
CA VAL A 51 -30.18 -8.51 31.86
C VAL A 51 -29.08 -8.85 32.85
N GLN A 52 -28.17 -7.92 33.13
CA GLN A 52 -27.16 -8.02 34.19
C GLN A 52 -26.93 -6.67 34.85
N PHE A 53 -26.65 -6.69 36.15
CA PHE A 53 -26.52 -5.51 37.01
C PHE A 53 -27.69 -4.53 36.81
N GLY A 54 -28.92 -5.05 36.72
CA GLY A 54 -30.15 -4.26 36.65
C GLY A 54 -30.52 -3.66 35.29
N GLN A 55 -29.77 -3.91 34.20
CA GLN A 55 -30.10 -3.42 32.85
C GLN A 55 -29.75 -4.43 31.76
N ARG A 56 -30.23 -4.22 30.53
CA ARG A 56 -29.91 -5.12 29.41
C ARG A 56 -28.45 -4.97 29.03
N THR A 57 -27.79 -6.05 28.63
CA THR A 57 -26.35 -5.97 28.36
C THR A 57 -26.03 -5.15 27.12
N ILE A 58 -26.99 -4.94 26.21
CA ILE A 58 -26.85 -4.01 25.08
C ILE A 58 -26.77 -2.52 25.50
N ASP A 59 -27.26 -2.17 26.70
CA ASP A 59 -27.26 -0.78 27.17
C ASP A 59 -25.88 -0.36 27.71
N TYR A 60 -24.95 -1.31 27.92
CA TYR A 60 -23.55 -1.01 28.27
C TYR A 60 -22.74 -0.57 27.04
N GLN A 61 -22.06 0.58 27.17
CA GLN A 61 -21.18 1.15 26.15
C GLN A 61 -20.13 0.15 25.64
N ALA A 62 -19.56 -0.66 26.53
CA ALA A 62 -18.57 -1.68 26.15
C ALA A 62 -19.09 -2.67 25.10
N ASN A 63 -20.38 -3.06 25.16
CA ASN A 63 -21.01 -3.90 24.15
C ASN A 63 -21.44 -3.10 22.91
N GLN A 64 -21.86 -1.85 23.09
CA GLN A 64 -22.22 -0.96 21.97
C GLN A 64 -21.02 -0.72 21.06
N PHE A 65 -19.82 -0.47 21.60
CA PHE A 65 -18.61 -0.29 20.83
C PHE A 65 -18.25 -1.55 20.02
N LYS A 66 -18.31 -2.73 20.65
CA LYS A 66 -18.11 -4.00 19.95
C LYS A 66 -19.08 -4.17 18.79
N ILE A 67 -20.37 -3.96 19.05
CA ILE A 67 -21.41 -4.10 18.03
C ILE A 67 -21.20 -3.08 16.90
N ALA A 68 -20.83 -1.84 17.21
CA ALA A 68 -20.52 -0.81 16.22
C ALA A 68 -19.34 -1.21 15.32
N ASP A 69 -18.25 -1.72 15.90
CA ASP A 69 -17.09 -2.22 15.16
C ASP A 69 -17.45 -3.41 14.26
N MET A 70 -18.24 -4.36 14.78
CA MET A 70 -18.71 -5.50 14.00
C MET A 70 -19.54 -5.05 12.78
N ILE A 71 -20.47 -4.10 12.98
CA ILE A 71 -21.31 -3.53 11.91
C ILE A 71 -20.44 -2.84 10.86
N SER A 72 -19.51 -1.97 11.28
CA SER A 72 -18.58 -1.26 10.39
C SER A 72 -17.79 -2.24 9.52
N ARG A 73 -17.21 -3.28 10.13
CA ARG A 73 -16.45 -4.32 9.44
C ARG A 73 -17.28 -5.09 8.41
N LEU A 74 -18.50 -5.50 8.76
CA LEU A 74 -19.41 -6.15 7.82
C LEU A 74 -19.74 -5.25 6.64
N HIS A 75 -20.03 -3.98 6.88
CA HIS A 75 -20.37 -3.03 5.81
C HIS A 75 -19.19 -2.78 4.88
N THR A 76 -18.00 -2.54 5.41
CA THR A 76 -16.80 -2.33 4.59
C THR A 76 -16.43 -3.56 3.79
N ALA A 77 -16.46 -4.75 4.40
CA ALA A 77 -16.20 -6.01 3.70
C ALA A 77 -17.21 -6.22 2.57
N ARG A 78 -18.50 -5.96 2.83
CA ARG A 78 -19.54 -6.05 1.82
C ARG A 78 -19.29 -5.09 0.65
N LEU A 79 -18.98 -3.83 0.92
CA LEU A 79 -18.73 -2.84 -0.15
C LEU A 79 -17.56 -3.27 -1.04
N LEU A 80 -16.44 -3.71 -0.45
CA LEU A 80 -15.28 -4.18 -1.21
C LEU A 80 -15.61 -5.41 -2.07
N THR A 81 -16.28 -6.42 -1.50
CA THR A 81 -16.67 -7.64 -2.23
C THR A 81 -17.62 -7.33 -3.39
N TYR A 82 -18.66 -6.53 -3.15
CA TYR A 82 -19.62 -6.21 -4.20
C TYR A 82 -19.04 -5.28 -5.27
N HIS A 83 -18.11 -4.38 -4.91
CA HIS A 83 -17.37 -3.58 -5.87
C HIS A 83 -16.51 -4.46 -6.79
N ALA A 84 -15.75 -5.41 -6.23
CA ALA A 84 -14.98 -6.35 -7.02
C ALA A 84 -15.88 -7.20 -7.94
N ALA A 85 -17.03 -7.68 -7.44
CA ALA A 85 -18.01 -8.40 -8.24
C ALA A 85 -18.55 -7.55 -9.41
N HIS A 86 -18.92 -6.29 -9.14
CA HIS A 86 -19.43 -5.38 -10.15
C HIS A 86 -18.42 -5.15 -11.30
N LEU A 87 -17.14 -4.99 -10.97
CA LEU A 87 -16.09 -4.86 -11.98
C LEU A 87 -15.94 -6.16 -12.82
N MET A 88 -16.03 -7.33 -12.19
CA MET A 88 -16.02 -8.62 -12.91
C MET A 88 -17.21 -8.78 -13.85
N ASP A 89 -18.42 -8.41 -13.39
CA ASP A 89 -19.64 -8.41 -14.22
C ASP A 89 -19.50 -7.45 -15.42
N GLY A 90 -18.77 -6.34 -15.23
CA GLY A 90 -18.34 -5.42 -16.28
C GLY A 90 -17.25 -5.96 -17.22
N LYS A 91 -16.87 -7.24 -17.11
CA LYS A 91 -15.79 -7.91 -17.86
C LYS A 91 -14.41 -7.29 -17.67
N LEU A 92 -14.20 -6.60 -16.55
CA LEU A 92 -12.87 -6.13 -16.14
C LEU A 92 -12.14 -7.23 -15.37
N ASN A 93 -10.83 -7.09 -15.22
CA ASN A 93 -10.01 -7.98 -14.40
C ASN A 93 -9.55 -7.25 -13.12
N PRO A 94 -10.38 -7.21 -12.06
CA PRO A 94 -10.13 -6.39 -10.88
C PRO A 94 -9.17 -7.08 -9.89
N VAL A 95 -7.90 -7.21 -10.27
CA VAL A 95 -6.87 -7.87 -9.45
C VAL A 95 -6.78 -7.21 -8.08
N LEU A 96 -6.76 -5.88 -8.02
CA LEU A 96 -6.59 -5.14 -6.77
C LEU A 96 -7.82 -5.25 -5.88
N GLU A 97 -9.00 -5.05 -6.43
CA GLU A 97 -10.25 -5.03 -5.68
C GLU A 97 -10.58 -6.42 -5.16
N ALA A 98 -10.40 -7.48 -5.95
CA ALA A 98 -10.59 -8.85 -5.49
C ALA A 98 -9.59 -9.22 -4.38
N THR A 99 -8.32 -8.79 -4.51
CA THR A 99 -7.29 -9.03 -3.51
C THR A 99 -7.58 -8.27 -2.21
N MET A 100 -7.98 -6.99 -2.30
CA MET A 100 -8.39 -6.17 -1.15
C MET A 100 -9.63 -6.75 -0.47
N ALA A 101 -10.64 -7.14 -1.24
CA ALA A 101 -11.86 -7.74 -0.72
C ALA A 101 -11.56 -9.02 0.07
N LYS A 102 -10.76 -9.95 -0.50
CA LYS A 102 -10.38 -11.18 0.18
C LYS A 102 -9.62 -10.90 1.47
N LEU A 103 -8.57 -10.07 1.39
CA LEU A 103 -7.73 -9.74 2.54
C LEU A 103 -8.56 -9.11 3.66
N PHE A 104 -9.26 -8.03 3.35
CA PHE A 104 -10.06 -7.30 4.33
C PHE A 104 -11.17 -8.17 4.92
N ALA A 105 -11.94 -8.88 4.09
CA ALA A 105 -13.03 -9.73 4.57
C ALA A 105 -12.53 -10.84 5.51
N SER A 106 -11.37 -11.45 5.22
CA SER A 106 -10.79 -12.50 6.08
C SER A 106 -10.34 -11.98 7.44
N GLU A 107 -9.68 -10.83 7.49
CA GLU A 107 -9.22 -10.24 8.75
C GLU A 107 -10.39 -9.64 9.55
N ALA A 108 -11.35 -9.02 8.85
CA ALA A 108 -12.58 -8.55 9.44
C ALA A 108 -13.40 -9.70 10.03
N TYR A 109 -13.49 -10.84 9.35
CA TYR A 109 -14.18 -12.03 9.86
C TYR A 109 -13.49 -12.57 11.11
N ARG A 110 -12.16 -12.72 11.10
CA ARG A 110 -11.36 -13.14 12.26
C ARG A 110 -11.54 -12.20 13.45
N GLU A 111 -11.61 -10.90 13.23
CA GLU A 111 -11.74 -9.91 14.31
C GLU A 111 -13.17 -9.79 14.84
N LEU A 112 -14.18 -10.00 13.99
CA LEU A 112 -15.59 -9.92 14.35
C LEU A 112 -16.02 -11.09 15.23
N MET A 113 -15.62 -12.32 14.90
CA MET A 113 -16.13 -13.53 15.59
C MET A 113 -15.86 -13.54 17.10
N PRO A 114 -14.64 -13.24 17.59
CA PRO A 114 -14.39 -13.17 19.03
C PRO A 114 -15.23 -12.10 19.75
N GLN A 115 -15.51 -10.97 19.09
CA GLN A 115 -16.35 -9.93 19.69
C GLN A 115 -17.81 -10.36 19.79
N ALA A 116 -18.33 -11.08 18.78
CA ALA A 116 -19.66 -11.67 18.84
C ALA A 116 -19.78 -12.67 20.00
N ILE A 117 -18.78 -13.54 20.16
CA ILE A 117 -18.70 -14.47 21.31
C ILE A 117 -18.67 -13.69 22.61
N GLN A 118 -17.82 -12.66 22.73
CA GLN A 118 -17.67 -11.88 23.95
C GLN A 118 -18.97 -11.18 24.37
N VAL A 119 -19.75 -10.66 23.42
CA VAL A 119 -21.06 -10.04 23.67
C VAL A 119 -22.08 -11.07 24.18
N MET A 120 -21.99 -12.31 23.72
CA MET A 120 -22.87 -13.42 24.13
C MET A 120 -22.38 -14.17 25.38
N GLY A 121 -21.14 -13.93 25.81
CA GLY A 121 -20.50 -14.69 26.89
C GLY A 121 -20.40 -16.19 26.56
N GLY A 122 -20.66 -17.05 27.54
CA GLY A 122 -20.57 -18.50 27.39
C GLY A 122 -21.47 -19.07 26.28
N ASP A 123 -22.63 -18.46 26.04
CA ASP A 123 -23.56 -18.90 24.97
C ASP A 123 -22.96 -18.73 23.58
N GLY A 124 -22.07 -17.75 23.38
CA GLY A 124 -21.36 -17.56 22.11
C GLY A 124 -20.28 -18.61 21.86
N TRP A 125 -19.75 -19.21 22.93
CA TRP A 125 -18.69 -20.23 22.86
C TRP A 125 -19.23 -21.66 22.76
N THR A 126 -20.42 -21.91 23.30
CA THR A 126 -21.06 -23.23 23.25
C THR A 126 -21.80 -23.43 21.93
N ARG A 127 -22.16 -24.69 21.65
CA ARG A 127 -22.92 -25.08 20.45
C ARG A 127 -24.41 -24.71 20.51
N PHE A 128 -24.86 -23.98 21.53
CA PHE A 128 -26.24 -23.47 21.58
C PHE A 128 -26.53 -22.48 20.45
N TYR A 129 -25.50 -21.76 19.99
CA TYR A 129 -25.58 -20.87 18.86
C TYR A 129 -24.48 -21.21 17.84
N PRO A 130 -24.70 -20.93 16.55
CA PRO A 130 -23.72 -21.27 15.50
C PRO A 130 -22.45 -20.39 15.52
N VAL A 131 -22.40 -19.38 16.41
CA VAL A 131 -21.30 -18.39 16.48
C VAL A 131 -19.95 -19.03 16.76
N GLU A 132 -19.91 -20.09 17.61
CA GLU A 132 -18.66 -20.84 17.86
C GLU A 132 -18.11 -21.48 16.58
N GLY A 133 -19.01 -21.99 15.73
CA GLY A 133 -18.63 -22.60 14.44
C GLY A 133 -18.04 -21.58 13.50
N PHE A 134 -18.69 -20.42 13.37
CA PHE A 134 -18.18 -19.31 12.58
C PHE A 134 -16.79 -18.88 13.05
N ALA A 135 -16.57 -18.80 14.36
CA ALA A 135 -15.27 -18.45 14.94
C ALA A 135 -14.17 -19.45 14.57
N ARG A 136 -14.46 -20.76 14.59
CA ARG A 136 -13.51 -21.80 14.15
C ARG A 136 -13.17 -21.67 12.66
N ASP A 137 -14.15 -21.33 11.83
CA ASP A 137 -13.98 -21.24 10.37
C ASP A 137 -13.10 -20.06 9.94
N THR A 138 -12.89 -19.06 10.80
CA THR A 138 -12.10 -17.87 10.49
C THR A 138 -10.70 -18.20 9.96
N LYS A 139 -10.02 -19.20 10.57
CA LYS A 139 -8.63 -19.50 10.20
C LYS A 139 -8.50 -20.10 8.80
N GLY A 140 -9.45 -20.94 8.41
CA GLY A 140 -9.49 -21.51 7.06
C GLY A 140 -9.60 -20.42 5.98
N ASN A 141 -10.36 -19.37 6.26
CA ASN A 141 -10.56 -18.25 5.34
C ASN A 141 -9.35 -17.31 5.20
N GLU A 142 -8.49 -17.22 6.23
CA GLU A 142 -7.22 -16.51 6.10
C GLU A 142 -6.25 -17.23 5.16
N ILE A 143 -6.33 -18.57 5.07
CA ILE A 143 -5.40 -19.41 4.32
C ILE A 143 -5.89 -19.68 2.89
N GLY A 144 -7.18 -19.99 2.74
CA GLY A 144 -7.80 -20.32 1.45
C GLY A 144 -7.74 -19.18 0.44
N ALA A 145 -7.76 -19.53 -0.86
CA ALA A 145 -7.61 -18.61 -1.99
C ALA A 145 -6.38 -17.67 -1.92
N GLY A 146 -5.35 -18.07 -1.16
CA GLY A 146 -4.09 -17.36 -0.93
C GLY A 146 -4.05 -16.66 0.43
N THR A 147 -2.93 -16.79 1.14
CA THR A 147 -2.80 -16.25 2.50
C THR A 147 -2.84 -14.73 2.54
N SER A 148 -3.11 -14.15 3.72
CA SER A 148 -3.10 -12.71 3.92
C SER A 148 -1.76 -12.05 3.53
N GLU A 149 -0.63 -12.73 3.73
CA GLU A 149 0.70 -12.26 3.35
C GLU A 149 0.88 -12.24 1.82
N VAL A 150 0.37 -13.27 1.14
CA VAL A 150 0.36 -13.31 -0.33
C VAL A 150 -0.51 -12.18 -0.88
N MET A 151 -1.68 -11.92 -0.29
CA MET A 151 -2.53 -10.81 -0.69
C MET A 151 -1.81 -9.47 -0.53
N ARG A 152 -1.13 -9.23 0.61
CA ARG A 152 -0.30 -8.03 0.82
C ARG A 152 0.80 -7.88 -0.23
N MET A 153 1.46 -8.97 -0.61
CA MET A 153 2.47 -8.95 -1.67
C MET A 153 1.86 -8.59 -3.03
N VAL A 154 0.69 -9.13 -3.37
CA VAL A 154 -0.04 -8.81 -4.60
C VAL A 154 -0.44 -7.33 -4.59
N LEU A 155 -1.03 -6.83 -3.50
CA LEU A 155 -1.41 -5.43 -3.34
C LEU A 155 -0.21 -4.50 -3.46
N PHE A 156 0.93 -4.84 -2.87
CA PHE A 156 2.14 -4.03 -3.02
C PHE A 156 2.57 -3.94 -4.49
N ARG A 157 2.67 -5.08 -5.19
CA ARG A 157 3.17 -5.14 -6.57
C ARG A 157 2.24 -4.46 -7.56
N TRP A 158 0.94 -4.68 -7.44
CA TRP A 158 -0.06 -4.14 -8.35
C TRP A 158 -0.49 -2.74 -7.96
N GLY A 159 -0.57 -2.46 -6.65
CA GLY A 159 -1.00 -1.17 -6.11
C GLY A 159 -0.01 -0.07 -6.42
N LEU A 160 1.30 -0.35 -6.31
CA LEU A 160 2.33 0.63 -6.73
C LEU A 160 2.20 1.02 -8.20
N ARG A 161 1.72 0.12 -9.08
CA ARG A 161 1.53 0.42 -10.50
C ARG A 161 0.22 1.17 -10.74
N ALA A 162 -0.87 0.72 -10.12
CA ALA A 162 -2.18 1.35 -10.29
C ALA A 162 -2.23 2.76 -9.67
N MET A 163 -1.51 2.97 -8.57
CA MET A 163 -1.42 4.25 -7.87
C MET A 163 -0.13 5.00 -8.20
N ALA A 164 0.55 4.68 -9.31
CA ALA A 164 1.86 5.26 -9.63
C ALA A 164 1.82 6.80 -9.67
N GLU A 165 0.77 7.37 -10.26
CA GLU A 165 0.57 8.81 -10.32
C GLU A 165 0.23 9.41 -8.94
N ASP A 166 -0.66 8.77 -8.18
CA ASP A 166 -1.07 9.24 -6.84
C ASP A 166 0.07 9.19 -5.83
N LEU A 167 0.99 8.22 -5.98
CA LEU A 167 2.13 8.01 -5.11
C LEU A 167 3.37 8.77 -5.56
N LYS A 168 3.32 9.44 -6.72
CA LYS A 168 4.44 10.24 -7.22
C LYS A 168 4.65 11.42 -6.29
N MET A 169 5.86 11.50 -5.71
CA MET A 169 6.20 12.65 -4.87
C MET A 169 6.19 13.91 -5.73
N PRO A 170 5.48 14.98 -5.33
CA PRO A 170 5.52 16.23 -6.08
C PRO A 170 6.95 16.79 -6.09
N PRO A 171 7.36 17.49 -7.17
CA PRO A 171 8.65 18.14 -7.22
C PRO A 171 8.87 19.03 -5.99
N ARG A 172 10.10 19.08 -5.47
CA ARG A 172 10.41 19.90 -4.28
C ARG A 172 11.41 20.99 -4.60
N ARG A 173 11.25 22.14 -3.95
CA ARG A 173 12.16 23.29 -4.04
C ARG A 173 12.36 23.93 -2.67
N VAL A 174 13.40 24.72 -2.51
CA VAL A 174 13.56 25.54 -1.30
C VAL A 174 12.71 26.79 -1.44
N HIS A 175 11.92 27.10 -0.41
CA HIS A 175 11.12 28.32 -0.37
C HIS A 175 12.03 29.55 -0.24
N GLU A 176 11.93 30.51 -1.17
CA GLU A 176 12.85 31.65 -1.30
C GLU A 176 12.98 32.47 -0.01
N LYS A 177 11.87 32.69 0.71
CA LYS A 177 11.87 33.47 1.97
C LYS A 177 12.19 32.64 3.22
N LEU A 178 11.79 31.38 3.24
CA LEU A 178 11.80 30.58 4.48
C LEU A 178 13.04 29.69 4.58
N GLY A 179 13.74 29.45 3.47
CA GLY A 179 14.91 28.59 3.44
C GLY A 179 14.60 27.09 3.58
N VAL A 180 13.33 26.69 3.72
CA VAL A 180 12.92 25.30 3.95
C VAL A 180 12.44 24.60 2.66
N PRO A 181 12.62 23.28 2.53
CA PRO A 181 12.07 22.50 1.42
C PRO A 181 10.53 22.46 1.42
N ILE A 182 9.92 22.80 0.28
CA ILE A 182 8.47 22.77 0.03
C ILE A 182 8.16 22.00 -1.26
N SER A 183 6.94 21.46 -1.36
CA SER A 183 6.43 20.88 -2.62
C SER A 183 6.05 21.98 -3.62
N THR A 184 6.20 21.71 -4.91
CA THR A 184 5.86 22.60 -6.03
C THR A 184 5.24 21.83 -7.17
N THR A 185 4.39 22.48 -7.96
CA THR A 185 3.70 21.89 -9.13
C THR A 185 4.45 22.10 -10.45
N LYS A 186 5.41 23.02 -10.49
CA LYS A 186 6.25 23.29 -11.67
C LYS A 186 7.73 23.26 -11.30
N PRO A 187 8.52 22.32 -11.84
CA PRO A 187 9.97 22.42 -11.78
C PRO A 187 10.46 23.56 -12.68
N GLN A 188 11.65 24.07 -12.38
CA GLN A 188 12.33 25.02 -13.25
C GLN A 188 13.23 24.21 -14.18
N VAL A 189 12.82 24.09 -15.44
CA VAL A 189 13.51 23.25 -16.42
C VAL A 189 14.84 23.91 -16.83
N ILE A 190 15.92 23.15 -16.77
CA ILE A 190 17.22 23.52 -17.31
C ILE A 190 17.23 23.14 -18.80
N SER A 191 17.56 24.09 -19.65
CA SER A 191 17.42 23.95 -21.11
C SER A 191 18.56 23.19 -21.81
N GLN A 192 19.70 22.99 -21.17
CA GLN A 192 20.86 22.30 -21.76
C GLN A 192 21.39 21.17 -20.86
N ALA A 193 21.45 19.96 -21.43
CA ALA A 193 22.07 18.79 -20.84
C ALA A 193 23.59 18.90 -20.84
N SER A 194 24.19 18.74 -19.67
CA SER A 194 25.64 18.72 -19.46
C SER A 194 25.95 18.06 -18.11
N GLU A 195 27.20 17.65 -17.91
CA GLU A 195 27.65 17.12 -16.62
C GLU A 195 27.41 18.11 -15.46
N ASP A 196 27.61 19.41 -15.71
CA ASP A 196 27.35 20.43 -14.69
C ASP A 196 25.86 20.51 -14.39
N SER A 197 24.99 20.58 -15.41
CA SER A 197 23.54 20.70 -15.17
C SER A 197 22.97 19.49 -14.43
N VAL A 198 23.38 18.26 -14.75
CA VAL A 198 23.01 17.05 -13.99
C VAL A 198 23.54 17.12 -12.55
N LEU A 199 24.78 17.56 -12.35
CA LEU A 199 25.35 17.70 -11.00
C LEU A 199 24.63 18.78 -10.17
N GLN A 200 24.21 19.88 -10.79
CA GLN A 200 23.38 20.91 -10.16
C GLN A 200 22.01 20.37 -9.73
N ILE A 201 21.39 19.51 -10.54
CA ILE A 201 20.12 18.85 -10.22
C ILE A 201 20.29 17.91 -9.03
N LEU A 202 21.35 17.08 -9.00
CA LEU A 202 21.64 16.20 -7.87
C LEU A 202 21.93 16.98 -6.59
N ALA A 203 22.64 18.10 -6.69
CA ALA A 203 22.88 19.02 -5.58
C ALA A 203 21.59 19.67 -5.05
N ARG A 204 20.69 20.06 -5.95
CA ARG A 204 19.35 20.53 -5.59
C ARG A 204 18.56 19.44 -4.88
N ASN A 205 18.56 18.21 -5.40
CA ASN A 205 17.91 17.08 -4.76
C ASN A 205 18.45 16.85 -3.35
N TYR A 206 19.77 16.86 -3.15
CA TYR A 206 20.35 16.76 -1.81
C TYR A 206 19.84 17.85 -0.84
N LYS A 207 19.66 19.07 -1.33
CA LYS A 207 19.15 20.18 -0.51
C LYS A 207 17.69 19.99 -0.09
N VAL A 208 16.84 19.38 -0.92
CA VAL A 208 15.42 19.18 -0.61
C VAL A 208 15.10 17.79 -0.03
N ASN A 209 15.91 16.79 -0.36
CA ASN A 209 15.76 15.37 -0.08
C ASN A 209 17.12 14.80 0.38
N PRO A 210 17.56 15.11 1.62
CA PRO A 210 18.91 14.75 2.07
C PRO A 210 19.03 13.23 2.17
N GLY A 211 20.17 12.70 1.79
CA GLY A 211 20.46 11.26 1.89
C GLY A 211 19.72 10.37 0.89
N LEU A 212 18.70 10.87 0.19
CA LEU A 212 17.98 10.14 -0.84
C LEU A 212 18.72 10.21 -2.18
N TYR A 213 18.64 9.11 -2.94
CA TYR A 213 18.98 9.15 -4.35
C TYR A 213 17.80 9.71 -5.13
N MET A 214 18.09 10.36 -6.26
CA MET A 214 17.10 10.86 -7.20
C MET A 214 16.84 9.80 -8.27
N SER A 215 15.58 9.63 -8.68
CA SER A 215 15.23 8.73 -9.77
C SER A 215 15.47 9.37 -11.14
N ARG A 216 15.59 8.54 -12.18
CA ARG A 216 15.71 9.03 -13.57
C ARG A 216 14.52 9.89 -13.97
N ASP A 217 13.32 9.43 -13.62
CA ASP A 217 12.06 10.11 -13.95
C ASP A 217 12.05 11.49 -13.29
N ASP A 218 12.45 11.58 -12.02
CA ASP A 218 12.59 12.86 -11.34
C ASP A 218 13.63 13.74 -12.04
N MET A 219 14.79 13.22 -12.45
CA MET A 219 15.82 14.01 -13.14
C MET A 219 15.28 14.60 -14.44
N LYS A 220 14.57 13.81 -15.23
CA LYS A 220 13.95 14.23 -16.50
C LYS A 220 12.86 15.27 -16.34
N GLU A 221 12.28 15.44 -15.15
CA GLU A 221 11.38 16.58 -14.89
C GLU A 221 12.11 17.93 -14.83
N TRP A 222 13.40 17.92 -14.50
CA TRP A 222 14.22 19.13 -14.41
C TRP A 222 15.02 19.40 -15.68
N ILE A 223 15.23 18.40 -16.54
CA ILE A 223 16.03 18.53 -17.75
C ILE A 223 15.46 17.70 -18.89
N SER A 224 15.35 18.29 -20.07
CA SER A 224 14.93 17.59 -21.27
C SER A 224 16.12 16.81 -21.83
N ILE A 225 16.15 15.49 -21.63
CA ILE A 225 17.26 14.62 -22.03
C ILE A 225 16.74 13.21 -22.37
N GLU A 226 17.35 12.57 -23.36
CA GLU A 226 17.08 11.17 -23.70
C GLU A 226 17.77 10.19 -22.74
N ASP A 227 17.34 8.93 -22.72
CA ASP A 227 17.87 7.95 -21.75
C ASP A 227 19.34 7.62 -21.96
N GLU A 228 19.78 7.47 -23.21
CA GLU A 228 21.17 7.16 -23.54
C GLU A 228 22.12 8.30 -23.12
N GLU A 229 21.76 9.54 -23.43
CA GLU A 229 22.55 10.71 -23.07
C GLU A 229 22.62 10.90 -21.54
N LEU A 230 21.52 10.62 -20.83
CA LEU A 230 21.51 10.65 -19.37
C LEU A 230 22.44 9.58 -18.76
N ASP A 231 22.48 8.38 -19.35
CA ASP A 231 23.39 7.32 -18.90
C ASP A 231 24.86 7.73 -19.07
N GLU A 232 25.23 8.25 -20.24
CA GLU A 232 26.59 8.73 -20.51
C GLU A 232 27.04 9.81 -19.51
N LEU A 233 26.16 10.79 -19.23
CA LEU A 233 26.45 11.86 -18.27
C LEU A 233 26.59 11.32 -16.84
N LEU A 234 25.71 10.40 -16.43
CA LEU A 234 25.76 9.81 -15.09
C LEU A 234 27.00 8.93 -14.89
N GLU A 235 27.37 8.14 -15.89
CA GLU A 235 28.59 7.32 -15.86
C GLU A 235 29.86 8.17 -15.84
N SER A 236 29.88 9.25 -16.62
CA SER A 236 30.97 10.23 -16.57
C SER A 236 31.10 10.85 -15.17
N LEU A 237 29.99 11.26 -14.55
CA LEU A 237 29.99 11.79 -13.19
C LEU A 237 30.43 10.75 -12.14
N GLU A 238 30.07 9.49 -12.31
CA GLU A 238 30.51 8.40 -11.42
C GLU A 238 32.02 8.15 -11.55
N SER A 239 32.58 8.12 -12.77
CA SER A 239 34.02 7.94 -13.00
C SER A 239 34.88 9.06 -12.40
N LYS A 240 34.34 10.28 -12.30
CA LYS A 240 34.96 11.44 -11.65
C LYS A 240 34.74 11.50 -10.13
N GLU A 241 34.07 10.50 -9.57
CA GLU A 241 33.64 10.42 -8.16
C GLU A 241 32.72 11.59 -7.72
N LEU A 242 32.01 12.21 -8.66
CA LEU A 242 31.10 13.34 -8.40
C LEU A 242 29.67 12.86 -8.10
N ALA A 243 29.28 11.70 -8.63
CA ALA A 243 28.03 11.03 -8.34
C ALA A 243 28.26 9.57 -7.90
N LYS A 244 27.27 9.01 -7.22
CA LYS A 244 27.18 7.58 -6.91
C LYS A 244 25.89 7.05 -7.53
N LEU A 245 25.99 5.97 -8.30
CA LEU A 245 24.84 5.37 -8.99
C LEU A 245 24.37 4.12 -8.25
N HIS A 246 23.08 3.87 -8.34
CA HIS A 246 22.45 2.62 -7.93
C HIS A 246 21.83 1.97 -9.16
N ARG A 247 22.24 0.73 -9.43
CA ARG A 247 21.78 -0.05 -10.59
C ARG A 247 20.73 -1.06 -10.16
N ASP A 248 19.70 -1.25 -10.98
CA ASP A 248 18.66 -2.25 -10.74
C ASP A 248 19.20 -3.68 -10.97
N LYS A 249 18.34 -4.69 -10.74
CA LYS A 249 18.71 -6.10 -10.97
C LYS A 249 19.06 -6.44 -12.43
N ARG A 250 18.75 -5.57 -13.38
CA ARG A 250 19.07 -5.70 -14.81
C ARG A 250 20.33 -4.91 -15.19
N GLY A 251 21.00 -4.30 -14.22
CA GLY A 251 22.22 -3.50 -14.43
C GLY A 251 21.97 -2.07 -14.90
N ARG A 252 20.71 -1.63 -15.05
CA ARG A 252 20.39 -0.27 -15.53
C ARG A 252 20.52 0.73 -14.39
N ILE A 253 21.01 1.93 -14.68
CA ILE A 253 21.13 3.00 -13.68
C ILE A 253 19.72 3.45 -13.27
N ALA A 254 19.29 3.09 -12.06
CA ALA A 254 17.96 3.38 -11.55
C ALA A 254 17.91 4.69 -10.76
N LEU A 255 18.95 4.94 -9.94
CA LEU A 255 19.01 6.11 -9.07
C LEU A 255 20.41 6.70 -9.07
N ALA A 256 20.53 8.01 -8.84
CA ALA A 256 21.81 8.69 -8.66
C ALA A 256 21.78 9.66 -7.48
N ARG A 257 22.93 9.86 -6.83
CA ARG A 257 23.12 10.94 -5.86
C ARG A 257 24.48 11.60 -6.02
N ALA A 258 24.59 12.88 -5.71
CA ALA A 258 25.88 13.55 -5.65
C ALA A 258 26.71 13.02 -4.45
N THR A 259 28.02 12.87 -4.64
CA THR A 259 28.96 12.63 -3.53
C THR A 259 29.28 13.95 -2.83
N TYR A 260 29.92 13.93 -1.66
CA TYR A 260 30.37 15.17 -1.02
C TYR A 260 31.34 15.98 -1.89
N LYS A 261 32.18 15.31 -2.71
CA LYS A 261 33.05 15.93 -3.70
C LYS A 261 32.23 16.60 -4.81
N GLY A 262 31.20 15.90 -5.32
CA GLY A 262 30.23 16.45 -6.27
C GLY A 262 29.48 17.66 -5.73
N LEU A 263 28.97 17.58 -4.49
CA LEU A 263 28.24 18.68 -3.85
C LEU A 263 29.09 19.95 -3.71
N ARG A 264 30.36 19.81 -3.30
CA ARG A 264 31.31 20.93 -3.20
C ARG A 264 31.63 21.56 -4.55
N LYS A 265 31.68 20.75 -5.62
CA LYS A 265 31.88 21.24 -6.99
C LYS A 265 30.64 21.96 -7.51
N ALA A 266 29.45 21.46 -7.20
CA ALA A 266 28.19 22.00 -7.71
C ALA A 266 27.84 23.38 -7.12
N LYS A 267 27.92 23.52 -5.79
CA LYS A 267 27.48 24.71 -5.06
C LYS A 267 28.35 24.96 -3.82
N PRO A 268 28.50 26.22 -3.37
CA PRO A 268 29.22 26.54 -2.14
C PRO A 268 28.52 25.94 -0.91
N LEU A 269 29.26 25.69 0.17
CA LEU A 269 28.73 25.05 1.38
C LEU A 269 27.50 25.78 1.96
N LYS A 270 27.48 27.12 1.87
CA LYS A 270 26.34 27.97 2.28
C LYS A 270 25.03 27.59 1.59
N TYR A 271 25.09 27.07 0.36
CA TYR A 271 23.89 26.64 -0.35
C TYR A 271 23.17 25.49 0.34
N TYR A 272 23.89 24.59 1.02
CA TYR A 272 23.32 23.40 1.67
C TYR A 272 22.95 23.63 3.14
N GLN A 273 23.07 24.86 3.65
CA GLN A 273 22.58 25.20 4.98
C GLN A 273 21.06 25.13 5.00
N TRP A 274 20.55 24.34 5.95
CA TRP A 274 19.13 24.06 6.12
C TRP A 274 18.47 24.95 7.15
N PHE A 275 19.23 25.32 8.18
CA PHE A 275 18.79 26.25 9.20
C PHE A 275 18.99 27.67 8.68
N PRO A 276 17.93 28.48 8.61
CA PRO A 276 18.06 29.90 8.36
C PRO A 276 18.89 30.58 9.45
N ASP A 277 19.57 31.66 9.10
CA ASP A 277 20.45 32.40 10.01
C ASP A 277 19.72 32.98 11.25
N TRP A 278 18.39 33.05 11.20
CA TRP A 278 17.52 33.51 12.30
C TRP A 278 17.08 32.41 13.26
N ILE A 279 17.37 31.13 12.98
CA ILE A 279 17.14 30.05 13.94
C ILE A 279 18.25 30.10 14.99
N ASP A 280 17.85 30.09 16.26
CA ASP A 280 18.78 30.01 17.38
C ASP A 280 19.61 28.72 17.30
N LYS A 281 20.94 28.88 17.34
CA LYS A 281 21.88 27.75 17.23
C LYS A 281 21.79 26.80 18.42
N GLU A 282 21.30 27.27 19.56
CA GLU A 282 21.04 26.42 20.74
C GLU A 282 19.77 25.56 20.55
N GLN A 283 18.91 25.90 19.58
CA GLN A 283 17.71 25.14 19.23
C GLN A 283 17.91 24.18 18.04
N VAL A 284 19.12 24.13 17.48
CA VAL A 284 19.50 23.18 16.43
C VAL A 284 20.05 21.92 17.10
N PHE A 285 19.36 20.78 16.90
CA PHE A 285 19.71 19.46 17.44
C PHE A 285 21.07 18.94 16.95
#